data_AF-A0AA43UIT5-F1
#
_entry.id   AF-A0AA43UIT5-F1
#
_cell.length_a   1.000
_cell.length_b   1.000
_cell.length_c   1.000
_cell.angle_alpha   90.00
_cell.angle_beta   90.00
_cell.angle_gamma   90.00
#
_symmetry.space_group_name_H-M   'P 1'
#
loop_
_entity.id
_entity.type
_entity.pdbx_description
1 polymer ?
#
loop_
_entity_poly.entity_id
_entity_poly.type
_entity_poly.pdbx_seq_one_letter_code
_entity_poly.pdbx_strand_id
1 'polypeptide(L)'
;MSDIFEYDEDTDRFYISKKDYDYSYSIESNNLLLDMDSDNNIIGIELIDASKLLDIKQEYLVSPKITAELIMKKNIITINIKFSVNSEANCKTLHYNKEIIDKESFKQFKKKI
;
A
#
# COMPACT_ATOMS: atom_id res chain seq x y z
N MET A 1 2.32 -17.45 0.84
CA MET A 1 3.03 -16.45 0.01
C MET A 1 3.65 -15.44 0.96
N SER A 2 4.88 -15.02 0.68
CA SER A 2 5.57 -13.97 1.46
C SER A 2 5.35 -12.62 0.80
N ASP A 3 5.07 -11.61 1.60
CA ASP A 3 5.00 -10.21 1.15
C ASP A 3 6.42 -9.64 0.98
N ILE A 4 6.58 -8.73 0.02
CA ILE A 4 7.78 -7.95 -0.24
C ILE A 4 7.51 -6.52 0.23
N PHE A 5 8.49 -5.95 0.93
CA PHE A 5 8.49 -4.57 1.37
C PHE A 5 9.79 -3.92 0.87
N GLU A 6 9.66 -2.87 0.08
CA GLU A 6 10.81 -2.19 -0.54
C GLU A 6 10.58 -0.68 -0.52
N TYR A 7 11.65 0.07 -0.29
CA TYR A 7 11.64 1.52 -0.35
C TYR A 7 12.68 1.99 -1.36
N ASP A 8 12.26 2.86 -2.26
CA ASP A 8 13.12 3.56 -3.21
C ASP A 8 13.36 4.99 -2.71
N GLU A 9 14.57 5.25 -2.23
CA GLU A 9 15.02 6.56 -1.74
C GLU A 9 15.05 7.62 -2.86
N ASP A 10 15.40 7.24 -4.10
CA ASP A 10 15.56 8.19 -5.21
C ASP A 10 14.22 8.80 -5.64
N THR A 11 13.14 8.02 -5.50
CA THR A 11 11.79 8.42 -5.90
C THR A 11 10.83 8.66 -4.73
N ASP A 12 11.29 8.42 -3.49
CA ASP A 12 10.48 8.47 -2.26
C ASP A 12 9.22 7.60 -2.33
N ARG A 13 9.39 6.36 -2.79
CA ARG A 13 8.30 5.40 -3.02
C ARG A 13 8.42 4.19 -2.13
N PHE A 14 7.33 3.84 -1.45
CA PHE A 14 7.25 2.66 -0.62
C PHE A 14 6.35 1.59 -1.24
N TYR A 15 6.90 0.41 -1.51
CA TYR A 15 6.22 -0.71 -2.14
C TYR A 15 5.89 -1.82 -1.14
N ILE A 16 4.65 -2.28 -1.19
CA ILE A 16 4.17 -3.48 -0.49
C ILE A 16 3.54 -4.38 -1.54
N SER A 17 4.16 -5.50 -1.87
CA SER A 17 3.64 -6.36 -2.94
C SER A 17 3.76 -7.84 -2.61
N LYS A 18 2.98 -8.68 -3.29
CA LYS A 18 3.21 -10.12 -3.25
C LYS A 18 4.46 -10.47 -4.04
N LYS A 19 5.16 -11.57 -3.73
CA LYS A 19 6.36 -11.97 -4.48
C LYS A 19 6.08 -12.43 -5.91
N ASP A 20 4.99 -13.17 -6.09
CA ASP A 20 4.57 -13.72 -7.37
C ASP A 20 3.11 -13.31 -7.59
N TYR A 21 2.88 -12.41 -8.54
CA TYR A 21 1.54 -11.96 -8.91
C TYR A 21 1.44 -11.67 -10.40
N ASP A 22 0.23 -11.83 -10.93
CA ASP A 22 -0.10 -11.50 -12.32
C ASP A 22 -0.75 -10.11 -12.35
N TYR A 23 0.04 -9.10 -12.70
CA TYR A 23 -0.41 -7.71 -12.77
C TYR A 23 -1.43 -7.53 -13.90
N SER A 24 -2.52 -6.80 -13.63
CA SER A 24 -3.51 -6.41 -14.63
C SER A 24 -3.61 -4.90 -14.79
N TYR A 25 -3.92 -4.18 -13.71
CA TYR A 25 -4.08 -2.71 -13.75
C TYR A 25 -3.84 -2.09 -12.37
N SER A 26 -3.72 -0.76 -12.32
CA SER A 26 -3.57 -0.02 -11.06
C SER A 26 -4.72 0.96 -10.83
N ILE A 27 -5.09 1.15 -9.56
CA ILE A 27 -6.03 2.20 -9.11
C ILE A 27 -5.21 3.28 -8.41
N GLU A 28 -5.24 4.50 -8.93
CA GLU A 28 -4.57 5.65 -8.34
C GLU A 28 -5.52 6.43 -7.42
N SER A 29 -5.04 6.81 -6.23
CA SER A 29 -5.81 7.60 -5.25
C SER A 29 -4.91 8.55 -4.46
N ASN A 30 -4.65 9.73 -5.03
CA ASN A 30 -3.66 10.68 -4.51
C ASN A 30 -2.27 10.02 -4.46
N ASN A 31 -1.60 10.06 -3.32
CA ASN A 31 -0.28 9.51 -3.07
C ASN A 31 -0.26 7.97 -2.88
N LEU A 32 -1.18 7.25 -3.52
CA LEU A 32 -1.37 5.83 -3.33
C LEU A 32 -1.73 5.17 -4.67
N LEU A 33 -1.01 4.12 -5.06
CA LEU A 33 -1.42 3.21 -6.12
C LEU A 33 -1.75 1.84 -5.52
N LEU A 34 -2.80 1.20 -6.04
CA LEU A 34 -3.15 -0.18 -5.75
C LEU A 34 -3.06 -1.00 -7.01
N ASP A 35 -2.18 -1.99 -7.01
CA ASP A 35 -2.05 -2.92 -8.12
C ASP A 35 -3.04 -4.06 -7.96
N MET A 36 -3.72 -4.37 -9.06
CA MET A 36 -4.80 -5.35 -9.14
C MET A 36 -4.41 -6.46 -10.11
N ASP A 37 -4.74 -7.70 -9.76
CA ASP A 37 -4.65 -8.83 -10.67
C ASP A 37 -5.88 -8.92 -11.60
N SER A 38 -5.89 -9.90 -12.51
CA SER A 38 -7.01 -10.12 -13.43
C SER A 38 -8.32 -10.51 -12.74
N ASP A 39 -8.25 -10.97 -11.49
CA ASP A 39 -9.40 -11.34 -10.66
C ASP A 39 -9.87 -10.18 -9.76
N ASN A 40 -9.26 -9.00 -9.90
CA ASN A 40 -9.48 -7.80 -9.09
C ASN A 40 -9.11 -7.96 -7.60
N ASN A 41 -8.13 -8.81 -7.29
CA ASN A 41 -7.51 -8.81 -5.97
C ASN A 41 -6.38 -7.79 -5.91
N ILE A 42 -6.24 -7.13 -4.76
CA ILE A 42 -5.09 -6.27 -4.48
C ILE A 42 -3.85 -7.16 -4.31
N ILE A 43 -2.84 -6.88 -5.11
CA ILE A 43 -1.56 -7.60 -5.16
C ILE A 43 -0.37 -6.69 -4.84
N GLY A 44 -0.57 -5.38 -4.89
CA GLY A 44 0.44 -4.37 -4.58
C GLY A 44 -0.16 -3.09 -4.03
N ILE A 45 0.62 -2.40 -3.20
CA ILE A 45 0.39 -1.05 -2.71
C ILE A 45 1.68 -0.26 -2.94
N GLU A 46 1.56 0.93 -3.50
CA GLU A 46 2.66 1.88 -3.61
C GLU A 46 2.26 3.19 -2.93
N LEU A 47 3.07 3.66 -1.98
CA LEU A 47 2.94 5.00 -1.39
C LEU A 47 3.89 5.96 -2.09
N ILE A 48 3.36 7.02 -2.69
CA ILE A 48 4.14 8.10 -3.32
C ILE A 48 4.43 9.19 -2.29
N ASP A 49 5.65 9.74 -2.31
CA ASP A 49 6.11 10.71 -1.30
C ASP A 49 5.97 10.12 0.13
N ALA A 50 6.39 8.87 0.32
CA ALA A 50 6.16 8.11 1.54
C ALA A 50 6.71 8.83 2.78
N SER A 51 7.88 9.47 2.65
CA SER A 51 8.50 10.25 3.72
C SER A 51 7.62 11.42 4.18
N LYS A 52 6.99 12.13 3.24
CA LYS A 52 6.07 13.23 3.52
C LYS A 52 4.74 12.73 4.09
N LEU A 53 4.22 11.63 3.57
CA LEU A 53 2.98 11.01 4.06
C LEU A 53 3.09 10.56 5.52
N LEU A 54 4.27 10.06 5.90
CA LEU A 54 4.53 9.50 7.22
C LEU A 54 5.21 10.50 8.17
N ASP A 55 5.47 11.73 7.73
CA ASP A 55 6.20 12.77 8.45
C ASP A 55 7.51 12.27 9.06
N ILE A 56 8.33 11.62 8.22
CA ILE A 56 9.61 11.04 8.61
C ILE A 56 10.65 11.22 7.51
N LYS A 57 11.93 11.24 7.88
CA LYS A 57 13.02 11.25 6.89
C LYS A 57 13.11 9.91 6.13
N GLN A 58 13.50 9.99 4.87
CA GLN A 58 13.66 8.86 3.94
C GLN A 58 14.60 7.78 4.49
N GLU A 59 15.71 8.18 5.13
CA GLU A 59 16.71 7.28 5.73
C GLU A 59 16.13 6.25 6.73
N TYR A 60 14.98 6.55 7.33
CA TYR A 60 14.31 5.63 8.26
C TYR A 60 13.36 4.64 7.57
N LEU A 61 13.07 4.82 6.28
CA LEU A 61 12.19 3.97 5.48
C LEU A 61 12.93 2.89 4.67
N VAL A 62 14.26 2.86 4.70
CA VAL A 62 15.09 1.90 3.94
C VAL A 62 14.92 0.45 4.42
N SER A 63 14.65 0.24 5.71
CA SER A 63 14.46 -1.12 6.26
C SER A 63 13.48 -1.16 7.45
N PRO A 64 12.22 -0.70 7.29
CA PRO A 64 11.19 -0.78 8.31
C PRO A 64 10.76 -2.24 8.55
N LYS A 65 10.32 -2.53 9.77
CA LYS A 65 9.44 -3.68 10.02
C LYS A 65 8.00 -3.25 9.74
N ILE A 66 7.28 -4.01 8.93
CA ILE A 66 5.96 -3.61 8.46
C ILE A 66 4.90 -4.65 8.81
N THR A 67 3.71 -4.15 9.10
CA THR A 67 2.49 -4.95 9.09
C THR A 67 1.45 -4.17 8.28
N ALA A 68 0.94 -4.78 7.23
CA ALA A 68 -0.11 -4.21 6.40
C ALA A 68 -1.38 -5.06 6.54
N GLU A 69 -2.52 -4.39 6.68
CA GLU A 69 -3.85 -5.00 6.68
C GLU A 69 -4.68 -4.31 5.61
N LEU A 70 -5.24 -5.14 4.71
CA LEU A 70 -6.14 -4.72 3.66
C LEU A 70 -7.51 -5.32 3.92
N ILE A 71 -8.52 -4.47 4.05
CA ILE A 71 -9.90 -4.88 4.28
C ILE A 71 -10.75 -4.34 3.14
N MET A 72 -11.35 -5.24 2.36
CA MET A 72 -12.34 -4.87 1.35
C MET A 72 -13.75 -5.18 1.86
N LYS A 73 -14.60 -4.16 1.97
CA LYS A 73 -16.01 -4.30 2.36
C LYS A 73 -16.91 -3.51 1.42
N LYS A 74 -17.82 -4.22 0.74
CA LYS A 74 -18.80 -3.69 -0.22
C LYS A 74 -18.18 -2.91 -1.38
N ASN A 75 -17.84 -1.65 -1.17
CA ASN A 75 -17.27 -0.73 -2.16
C ASN A 75 -16.19 0.18 -1.56
N ILE A 76 -15.69 -0.22 -0.38
CA ILE A 76 -14.70 0.50 0.41
C ILE A 76 -13.50 -0.42 0.58
N ILE A 77 -12.33 0.10 0.23
CA ILE A 77 -11.03 -0.51 0.51
C ILE A 77 -10.44 0.27 1.68
N THR A 78 -10.23 -0.40 2.81
CA THR A 78 -9.54 0.14 3.97
C THR A 78 -8.14 -0.43 4.01
N ILE A 79 -7.15 0.45 4.13
CA ILE A 79 -5.73 0.13 4.16
C ILE A 79 -5.17 0.64 5.47
N ASN A 80 -4.63 -0.28 6.27
CA ASN A 80 -3.94 0.05 7.51
C ASN A 80 -2.50 -0.47 7.41
N ILE A 81 -1.52 0.43 7.43
CA ILE A 81 -0.10 0.06 7.40
C ILE A 81 0.57 0.59 8.66
N LYS A 82 1.26 -0.30 9.35
CA LYS A 82 2.09 0.01 10.50
C LYS A 82 3.56 -0.15 10.11
N PHE A 83 4.32 0.95 10.21
CA PHE A 83 5.77 0.96 10.04
C PHE A 83 6.43 1.02 11.41
N SER A 84 7.35 0.11 11.69
CA SER A 84 8.25 0.20 12.85
C SER A 84 9.66 0.45 12.35
N VAL A 85 10.16 1.65 12.62
CA VAL A 85 11.44 2.15 12.12
C VAL A 85 12.37 2.42 13.29
N ASN A 86 13.66 2.13 13.10
CA ASN A 86 14.68 2.49 14.08
C ASN A 86 15.18 3.91 13.77
N SER A 87 14.79 4.88 14.59
CA SER A 87 15.40 6.20 14.56
C SER A 87 16.60 6.26 15.49
N GLU A 88 17.52 7.22 15.27
CA GLU A 88 18.78 7.38 16.02
C GLU A 88 18.65 7.31 17.54
N ALA A 89 17.49 7.68 18.09
CA ALA A 89 17.24 7.67 19.52
C ALA A 89 16.28 6.56 19.99
N ASN A 90 15.38 6.02 19.15
CA ASN A 90 14.30 5.09 19.56
C ASN A 90 13.63 4.37 18.37
N CYS A 91 12.98 3.23 18.63
CA CYS A 91 12.02 2.63 17.71
C CYS A 91 10.73 3.48 17.67
N LYS A 92 10.35 3.96 16.48
CA LYS A 92 9.09 4.68 16.25
C LYS A 92 8.11 3.79 15.51
N THR A 93 6.84 3.85 15.91
CA THR A 93 5.74 3.24 15.16
C THR A 93 4.94 4.33 14.46
N LEU A 94 4.78 4.20 13.14
CA LEU A 94 3.98 5.09 12.29
C LEU A 94 2.77 4.33 11.77
N HIS A 95 1.64 5.02 11.65
CA HIS A 95 0.38 4.46 11.19
C HIS A 95 -0.12 5.22 9.97
N TYR A 96 -0.31 4.51 8.86
CA TYR A 96 -1.01 5.01 7.68
C TYR A 96 -2.37 4.34 7.58
N ASN A 97 -3.44 5.13 7.53
CA ASN A 97 -4.81 4.64 7.40
C ASN A 97 -5.48 5.38 6.24
N LYS A 98 -6.03 4.63 5.28
CA LYS A 98 -6.73 5.18 4.12
C LYS A 98 -7.99 4.39 3.80
N GLU A 99 -9.07 5.09 3.53
CA GLU A 99 -10.27 4.53 2.91
C GLU A 99 -10.38 5.03 1.48
N ILE A 100 -10.56 4.10 0.55
CA ILE A 100 -10.84 4.39 -0.87
C ILE A 100 -12.25 3.91 -1.17
N ILE A 101 -13.09 4.83 -1.64
CA ILE A 101 -14.42 4.51 -2.16
C ILE A 101 -14.27 4.32 -3.66
N ASP A 102 -14.22 3.06 -4.09
CA ASP A 102 -14.25 2.75 -5.51
C ASP A 102 -15.70 2.47 -5.92
N LYS A 103 -16.25 3.26 -6.83
CA LYS A 103 -17.60 3.02 -7.38
C LYS A 103 -17.56 2.32 -8.73
N GLU A 104 -16.42 2.31 -9.42
CA GLU A 104 -16.28 1.82 -10.79
C GLU A 104 -15.79 0.37 -10.82
N SER A 105 -14.80 -0.02 -10.02
CA SER A 105 -14.36 -1.44 -9.96
C SER A 105 -15.48 -2.36 -9.44
N PHE A 106 -16.38 -1.86 -8.59
CA PHE A 106 -17.55 -2.61 -8.13
C PHE A 106 -18.70 -2.68 -9.15
N LYS A 107 -18.75 -1.79 -10.16
CA LYS A 107 -19.66 -1.97 -11.30
C LYS A 107 -19.24 -3.15 -12.17
N GLN A 108 -17.94 -3.43 -12.30
CA GLN A 108 -17.44 -4.61 -13.01
C GLN A 108 -17.84 -5.91 -12.29
N PHE A 109 -17.82 -5.94 -10.94
CA PHE A 109 -18.32 -7.08 -10.15
C PHE A 109 -19.83 -7.35 -10.33
N LYS A 110 -20.65 -6.30 -10.51
CA LYS A 110 -22.10 -6.46 -10.75
C LYS A 110 -22.44 -6.95 -12.16
N LYS A 111 -21.49 -6.96 -13.10
CA LYS A 111 -21.74 -7.33 -14.50
C LYS A 111 -21.51 -8.83 -14.80
N LYS A 112 -21.12 -9.62 -13.79
CA LYS A 112 -21.08 -11.10 -13.84
C LYS A 112 -22.21 -11.67 -12.97
N ILE A 113 -23.45 -11.65 -13.47
CA ILE A 113 -24.53 -12.61 -13.11
C ILE A 113 -25.34 -12.87 -14.37
#